data_AF-A0A2X3LWS5-F1
#
_entry.id   AF-A0A2X3LWS5-F1
#
_cell.length_a   1.000
_cell.length_b   1.000
_cell.length_c   1.000
_cell.angle_alpha   90.00
_cell.angle_beta   90.00
_cell.angle_gamma   90.00
#
_symmetry.space_group_name_H-M   'P 1'
#
loop_
_entity.id
_entity.type
_entity.pdbx_description
1 polymer ?
#
loop_
_entity_poly.entity_id
_entity_poly.type
_entity_poly.pdbx_seq_one_letter_code
_entity_poly.pdbx_strand_id
1 'polypeptide(L)'
;MKVLPGKEKVVSELKQLAEKADHIYLATDLDREGEAIAWHLREVIGGDDARYSRVVFNEITKNAIRQAFNKPGELNIDRVNAQQARRFMDRVVGYMVSPLLWKKIARGLSAGRVQSVAVRLVVEREREIKAFVPEEFWEVDASTTTPSGGALALQVTHQNDKPFRPVNKEQTQAAVSLLEKARYSVLEREDKPTTSKPGAPFITSTLQQAASTRLGFGVKKTMMMAQRFV
;
A
#
# COMPACT_ATOMS: atom_id res chain seq x y z
N MET A 1 17.21 11.92 26.88
CA MET A 1 16.84 12.15 25.46
C MET A 1 18.15 12.32 24.68
N LYS A 2 18.38 11.58 23.59
CA LYS A 2 19.69 11.62 22.88
C LYS A 2 19.52 12.37 21.57
N VAL A 3 20.21 13.49 21.41
CA VAL A 3 20.30 14.21 20.14
C VAL A 3 20.99 13.30 19.12
N LEU A 4 20.51 13.29 17.88
CA LEU A 4 21.14 12.52 16.81
C LEU A 4 22.55 13.10 16.56
N PRO A 5 23.60 12.24 16.52
CA PRO A 5 24.95 12.70 16.19
C PRO A 5 24.95 13.47 14.86
N GLY A 6 25.51 14.67 14.86
CA GLY A 6 25.56 15.58 13.70
C GLY A 6 24.40 16.58 13.62
N LYS A 7 23.47 16.59 14.58
CA LYS A 7 22.38 17.57 14.67
C LYS A 7 22.57 18.58 15.80
N GLU A 8 23.66 18.52 16.55
CA GLU A 8 23.96 19.41 17.67
C GLU A 8 24.04 20.88 17.21
N LYS A 9 24.66 21.15 16.06
CA LYS A 9 24.74 22.51 15.49
C LYS A 9 23.36 23.12 15.25
N VAL A 10 22.44 22.33 14.67
CA VAL A 10 21.06 22.77 14.37
C VAL A 10 20.32 23.07 15.67
N VAL A 11 20.49 22.22 16.69
CA VAL A 11 19.88 22.44 18.01
C VAL A 11 20.37 23.75 18.63
N SER A 12 21.67 24.01 18.60
CA SER A 12 22.23 25.25 19.14
C SER A 12 21.72 26.48 18.40
N GLU A 13 21.61 26.42 17.08
CA GLU A 13 21.07 27.49 16.24
C GLU A 13 19.59 27.76 16.58
N LEU A 14 18.77 26.72 16.70
CA LEU A 14 17.36 26.85 17.07
C LEU A 14 17.17 27.48 18.45
N LYS A 15 18.02 27.14 19.43
CA LYS A 15 18.00 27.76 20.77
C LYS A 15 18.30 29.26 20.72
N GLN A 16 19.33 29.65 19.97
CA GLN A 16 19.69 31.06 19.80
C GLN A 16 18.59 31.88 19.12
N LEU A 17 17.86 31.27 18.17
CA LEU A 17 16.71 31.91 17.53
C LEU A 17 15.50 31.98 18.48
N ALA A 18 15.27 30.93 19.27
CA ALA A 18 14.19 30.87 20.26
C ALA A 18 14.33 31.92 21.37
N GLU A 19 15.55 32.29 21.75
CA GLU A 19 15.81 33.38 22.70
C GLU A 19 15.38 34.76 22.18
N LYS A 20 15.39 34.95 20.85
CA LYS A 20 15.08 36.23 20.19
C LYS A 20 13.63 36.35 19.71
N ALA A 21 12.93 35.23 19.59
CA ALA A 21 11.55 35.21 19.10
C ALA A 21 10.57 35.50 20.24
N ASP A 22 9.47 36.19 20.00
CA ASP A 22 8.40 36.30 21.00
C ASP A 22 7.66 34.96 21.16
N HIS A 23 7.37 34.30 20.02
CA HIS A 23 6.59 33.07 19.95
C HIS A 23 7.19 32.06 18.97
N ILE A 24 6.97 30.77 19.21
CA ILE A 24 7.55 29.66 18.43
C ILE A 24 6.44 28.82 17.81
N TYR A 25 6.44 28.72 16.47
CA TYR A 25 5.48 27.91 15.72
C TYR A 25 6.12 26.60 15.24
N LEU A 26 5.57 25.47 15.71
CA LEU A 26 5.95 24.12 15.32
C LEU A 26 5.14 23.69 14.09
N ALA A 27 5.75 23.85 12.91
CA ALA A 27 5.13 23.63 11.60
C ALA A 27 5.52 22.29 10.95
N THR A 28 5.50 21.21 11.73
CA THR A 28 5.76 19.86 11.22
C THR A 28 4.52 19.25 10.57
N ASP A 29 4.75 18.17 9.80
CA ASP A 29 3.69 17.41 9.12
C ASP A 29 2.51 17.05 10.04
N LEU A 30 1.34 16.88 9.43
CA LEU A 30 0.09 16.68 10.15
C LEU A 30 -0.02 15.32 10.86
N ASP A 31 0.90 14.38 10.61
CA ASP A 31 0.84 13.01 11.09
C ASP A 31 1.39 12.84 12.53
N ARG A 32 1.42 11.61 13.04
CA ARG A 32 1.89 11.33 14.41
C ARG A 32 3.42 11.44 14.52
N GLU A 33 4.15 11.25 13.41
CA GLU A 33 5.61 11.41 13.40
C GLU A 33 5.97 12.89 13.49
N GLY A 34 5.28 13.74 12.73
CA GLY A 34 5.36 15.20 12.82
C GLY A 34 5.07 15.70 14.23
N GLU A 35 4.00 15.21 14.87
CA GLU A 35 3.68 15.57 16.25
C GLU A 35 4.79 15.19 17.24
N ALA A 36 5.37 14.00 17.08
CA ALA A 36 6.51 13.59 17.89
C ALA A 36 7.75 14.46 17.63
N ILE A 37 8.02 14.85 16.38
CA ILE A 37 9.13 15.76 16.04
C ILE A 37 8.91 17.13 16.68
N ALA A 38 7.70 17.69 16.59
CA ALA A 38 7.32 18.94 17.25
C ALA A 38 7.56 18.87 18.76
N TRP A 39 7.13 17.78 19.40
CA TRP A 39 7.40 17.54 20.82
C TRP A 39 8.91 17.48 21.11
N HIS A 40 9.69 16.73 20.33
CA HIS A 40 11.14 16.65 20.53
C HIS A 40 11.83 18.02 20.37
N LEU A 41 11.39 18.85 19.42
CA LEU A 41 11.91 20.21 19.25
C LEU A 41 11.63 21.06 20.48
N ARG A 42 10.40 21.04 20.99
CA ARG A 42 10.03 21.76 22.22
C ARG A 42 10.88 21.33 23.42
N GLU A 43 11.00 20.03 23.67
CA GLU A 43 11.79 19.50 24.79
C GLU A 43 13.28 19.84 24.67
N VAL A 44 13.81 19.87 23.44
CA VAL A 44 15.23 20.16 23.20
C VAL A 44 15.52 21.66 23.33
N ILE A 45 14.64 22.52 22.82
CA ILE A 45 14.78 23.99 22.90
C ILE A 45 14.55 24.46 24.34
N GLY A 46 13.51 23.94 25.02
CA GLY A 46 13.14 24.28 26.39
C GLY A 46 12.34 25.59 26.51
N GLY A 47 12.15 26.08 27.73
CA GLY A 47 11.33 27.25 28.02
C GLY A 47 9.89 26.89 28.39
N ASP A 48 9.02 27.90 28.45
CA ASP A 48 7.62 27.73 28.83
C ASP A 48 6.79 27.19 27.65
N ASP A 49 5.90 26.24 27.94
CA ASP A 49 4.99 25.63 26.96
C ASP A 49 4.09 26.69 26.30
N ALA A 50 3.73 27.76 27.03
CA ALA A 50 2.91 28.85 26.49
C ALA A 50 3.56 29.62 25.32
N ARG A 51 4.88 29.49 25.11
CA ARG A 51 5.59 30.12 23.98
C ARG A 51 5.50 29.31 22.69
N TYR A 52 4.92 28.11 22.74
CA TYR A 52 4.84 27.21 21.60
C TYR A 52 3.43 27.12 21.06
N SER A 53 3.33 26.96 19.75
CA SER A 53 2.08 26.68 19.08
C SER A 53 2.29 25.67 17.96
N ARG A 54 1.32 24.80 17.74
CA ARG A 54 1.34 23.77 16.71
C ARG A 54 0.50 24.21 15.52
N VAL A 55 1.11 24.34 14.35
CA VAL A 55 0.38 24.67 13.10
C VAL A 55 0.28 23.45 12.20
N VAL A 56 -0.92 23.14 11.73
CA VAL A 56 -1.21 21.97 10.86
C VAL A 56 -1.73 22.46 9.52
N PHE A 57 -1.22 21.89 8.44
CA PHE A 57 -1.75 22.08 7.09
C PHE A 57 -1.63 20.78 6.30
N ASN A 58 -2.56 20.58 5.38
CA ASN A 58 -2.64 19.42 4.47
C ASN A 58 -1.98 19.70 3.10
N GLU A 59 -1.81 20.97 2.76
CA GLU A 59 -1.19 21.44 1.52
C GLU A 59 -0.40 22.73 1.77
N ILE A 60 0.63 22.99 0.95
CA ILE A 60 1.48 24.17 1.06
C ILE A 60 0.96 25.25 0.09
N THR A 61 -0.22 25.80 0.39
CA THR A 61 -0.82 26.91 -0.37
C THR A 61 -0.89 28.18 0.48
N LYS A 62 -0.87 29.37 -0.14
CA LYS A 62 -0.96 30.66 0.56
C LYS A 62 -2.15 30.72 1.53
N ASN A 63 -3.29 30.17 1.10
CA ASN A 63 -4.51 30.14 1.90
C ASN A 63 -4.41 29.14 3.06
N ALA A 64 -3.94 27.92 2.82
CA ALA A 64 -3.77 26.91 3.86
C ALA A 64 -2.80 27.37 4.95
N ILE A 65 -1.65 27.94 4.56
CA ILE A 65 -0.66 28.47 5.52
C ILE A 65 -1.25 29.64 6.32
N ARG A 66 -1.88 30.62 5.67
CA ARG A 66 -2.49 31.75 6.39
C ARG A 66 -3.57 31.27 7.37
N GLN A 67 -4.39 30.29 7.00
CA GLN A 67 -5.40 29.72 7.89
C GLN A 67 -4.78 28.98 9.07
N ALA A 68 -3.75 28.17 8.83
CA ALA A 68 -3.05 27.41 9.87
C ALA A 68 -2.41 28.32 10.93
N PHE A 69 -1.83 29.45 10.52
CA PHE A 69 -1.21 30.42 11.44
C PHE A 69 -2.24 31.37 12.08
N ASN A 70 -3.43 31.55 11.49
CA ASN A 70 -4.48 32.37 12.09
C ASN A 70 -5.21 31.67 13.25
N LYS A 71 -5.21 30.34 13.25
CA LYS A 71 -5.76 29.51 14.34
C LYS A 71 -4.77 28.40 14.69
N PRO A 72 -3.63 28.74 15.32
CA PRO A 72 -2.71 27.71 15.79
C PRO A 72 -3.39 26.83 16.84
N GLY A 73 -3.04 25.55 16.83
CA GLY A 73 -3.43 24.61 17.87
C GLY A 73 -2.33 24.41 18.91
N GLU A 74 -2.61 23.51 19.84
CA GLU A 74 -1.66 23.04 20.84
C GLU A 74 -1.06 21.70 20.43
N LEU A 75 0.09 21.39 21.03
CA LEU A 75 0.75 20.10 20.84
C LEU A 75 -0.12 18.98 21.44
N ASN A 76 -0.42 17.96 20.63
CA ASN A 76 -1.28 16.85 21.08
C ASN A 76 -0.44 15.73 21.71
N ILE A 77 -0.44 15.66 23.05
CA ILE A 77 0.35 14.68 23.79
C ILE A 77 -0.08 13.23 23.55
N ASP A 78 -1.36 12.97 23.29
CA ASP A 78 -1.84 11.61 23.01
C ASP A 78 -1.28 11.06 21.69
N ARG A 79 -1.15 11.93 20.68
CA ARG A 79 -0.52 11.58 19.41
C ARG A 79 0.97 11.33 19.55
N VAL A 80 1.65 12.11 20.39
CA VAL A 80 3.06 11.89 20.76
C VAL A 80 3.20 10.54 21.47
N ASN A 81 2.39 10.28 22.48
CA ASN A 81 2.39 9.03 23.25
C ASN A 81 2.12 7.81 22.35
N ALA A 82 1.19 7.93 21.40
CA ALA A 82 0.93 6.89 20.42
C ALA A 82 2.16 6.58 19.54
N GLN A 83 2.88 7.61 19.08
CA GLN A 83 4.10 7.41 18.28
C GLN A 83 5.25 6.84 19.13
N GLN A 84 5.40 7.31 20.37
CA GLN A 84 6.41 6.78 21.29
C GLN A 84 6.12 5.32 21.63
N ALA A 85 4.88 4.96 21.95
CA ALA A 85 4.47 3.58 22.18
C ALA A 85 4.80 2.68 20.98
N ARG A 86 4.51 3.12 19.75
CA ARG A 86 4.91 2.41 18.52
C ARG A 86 6.43 2.20 18.47
N ARG A 87 7.22 3.26 18.69
CA ARG A 87 8.67 3.21 18.68
C ARG A 87 9.24 2.27 19.75
N PHE A 88 8.65 2.28 20.94
CA PHE A 88 9.01 1.35 22.02
C PHE A 88 8.73 -0.10 21.63
N MET A 89 7.54 -0.41 21.11
CA MET A 89 7.19 -1.76 20.65
C MET A 89 8.15 -2.27 19.57
N ASP A 90 8.44 -1.45 18.57
CA ASP A 90 9.34 -1.81 17.48
C ASP A 90 10.77 -2.05 18.02
N ARG A 91 11.21 -1.25 19.00
CA ARG A 91 12.50 -1.42 19.67
C ARG A 91 12.56 -2.69 20.52
N VAL A 92 11.52 -3.00 21.28
CA VAL A 92 11.45 -4.23 22.10
C VAL A 92 11.62 -5.46 21.21
N VAL A 93 10.85 -5.56 20.12
CA VAL A 93 10.97 -6.68 19.18
C VAL A 93 12.37 -6.73 18.56
N GLY A 94 12.88 -5.60 18.07
CA GLY A 94 14.20 -5.56 17.44
C GLY A 94 15.34 -5.98 18.39
N TYR A 95 15.35 -5.48 19.63
CA TYR A 95 16.44 -5.73 20.57
C TYR A 95 16.33 -7.08 21.29
N MET A 96 15.12 -7.59 21.52
CA MET A 96 14.94 -8.87 22.23
C MET A 96 14.94 -10.07 21.28
N VAL A 97 14.35 -9.94 20.08
CA VAL A 97 14.18 -11.09 19.17
C VAL A 97 15.40 -11.26 18.25
N SER A 98 16.06 -10.19 17.81
CA SER A 98 17.21 -10.32 16.90
C SER A 98 18.38 -11.14 17.51
N PRO A 99 18.76 -10.98 18.79
CA PRO A 99 19.79 -11.82 19.41
C PRO A 99 19.43 -13.31 19.43
N LEU A 100 18.14 -13.63 19.57
CA LEU A 100 17.65 -15.00 19.49
C LEU A 100 17.81 -15.57 18.07
N LEU A 101 17.49 -14.78 17.04
CA LEU A 101 17.71 -15.16 15.64
C LEU A 101 19.20 -15.38 15.34
N TRP A 102 20.09 -14.58 15.91
CA TRP A 102 21.54 -14.77 15.75
C TRP A 102 22.03 -16.07 16.36
N LYS A 103 21.47 -16.46 17.51
CA LYS A 103 21.83 -17.71 18.18
C LYS A 103 21.26 -18.94 17.47
N LYS A 104 20.08 -18.82 16.84
CA LYS A 104 19.32 -19.97 16.32
C LYS A 104 19.39 -20.16 14.82
N ILE A 105 19.64 -19.10 14.05
CA ILE A 105 19.56 -19.12 12.58
C ILE A 105 20.87 -18.60 11.98
N ALA A 106 21.12 -17.30 12.04
CA ALA A 106 22.31 -16.68 11.48
C ALA A 106 22.59 -15.31 12.11
N ARG A 107 23.87 -15.00 12.32
CA ARG A 107 24.30 -13.66 12.77
C ARG A 107 23.94 -12.60 11.74
N GLY A 108 23.55 -11.42 12.20
CA GLY A 108 23.21 -10.28 11.33
C GLY A 108 21.73 -10.20 10.92
N LEU A 109 20.90 -11.19 11.26
CA LEU A 109 19.46 -11.14 11.02
C LEU A 109 18.75 -10.11 11.92
N SER A 110 17.74 -9.43 11.40
CA SER A 110 16.92 -8.50 12.17
C SER A 110 15.48 -9.01 12.28
N ALA A 111 14.91 -8.89 13.48
CA ALA A 111 13.50 -9.09 13.73
C ALA A 111 12.78 -7.74 13.72
N GLY A 112 11.60 -7.69 13.11
CA GLY A 112 10.78 -6.48 13.07
C GLY A 112 9.32 -6.83 13.20
N ARG A 113 8.61 -6.18 14.13
CA ARG A 113 7.22 -6.51 14.49
C ARG A 113 6.30 -6.62 13.27
N VAL A 114 6.41 -5.68 12.33
CA VAL A 114 5.60 -5.67 11.10
C VAL A 114 6.31 -6.37 9.93
N GLN A 115 7.64 -6.23 9.84
CA GLN A 115 8.44 -6.80 8.76
C GLN A 115 8.33 -8.33 8.72
N SER A 116 8.37 -8.99 9.89
CA SER A 116 8.28 -10.44 9.97
C SER A 116 6.91 -10.98 9.53
N VAL A 117 5.83 -10.22 9.77
CA VAL A 117 4.49 -10.58 9.26
C VAL A 117 4.42 -10.39 7.74
N ALA A 118 5.00 -9.32 7.20
CA ALA A 118 5.06 -9.13 5.75
C ALA A 118 5.86 -10.24 5.05
N VAL A 119 7.00 -10.65 5.61
CA VAL A 119 7.78 -11.79 5.11
C VAL A 119 6.97 -13.08 5.20
N ARG A 120 6.23 -13.29 6.29
CA ARG A 120 5.34 -14.46 6.44
C ARG A 120 4.33 -14.55 5.31
N LEU A 121 3.67 -13.47 4.91
CA LEU A 121 2.69 -13.48 3.81
C LEU A 121 3.33 -13.94 2.49
N VAL A 122 4.56 -13.48 2.19
CA VAL A 122 5.30 -13.90 1.00
C VAL A 122 5.67 -15.38 1.07
N VAL A 123 6.15 -15.84 2.24
CA VAL A 123 6.53 -17.24 2.45
C VAL A 123 5.32 -18.17 2.37
N GLU A 124 4.16 -17.77 2.89
CA GLU A 124 2.92 -18.54 2.78
C GLU A 124 2.49 -18.69 1.32
N ARG A 125 2.50 -17.60 0.54
CA ARG A 125 2.24 -17.67 -0.91
C ARG A 125 3.24 -18.56 -1.64
N GLU A 126 4.53 -18.48 -1.31
CA GLU A 126 5.55 -19.32 -1.94
C GLU A 126 5.34 -20.81 -1.61
N ARG A 127 4.89 -21.13 -0.39
CA ARG A 127 4.53 -22.49 0.01
C ARG A 127 3.30 -22.99 -0.73
N GLU A 128 2.28 -22.16 -0.93
CA GLU A 128 1.11 -22.48 -1.76
C GLU A 128 1.55 -22.84 -3.19
N ILE A 129 2.40 -22.00 -3.80
CA ILE A 129 2.93 -22.23 -5.15
C ILE A 129 3.72 -23.54 -5.22
N LYS A 130 4.58 -23.81 -4.23
CA LYS A 130 5.41 -25.01 -4.20
C LYS A 130 4.61 -26.30 -3.96
N ALA A 131 3.51 -26.21 -3.21
CA ALA A 131 2.63 -27.34 -2.94
C ALA A 131 1.58 -27.56 -4.06
N PHE A 132 1.46 -26.62 -4.99
CA PHE A 132 0.50 -26.71 -6.08
C PHE A 132 0.89 -27.82 -7.07
N VAL A 133 0.00 -28.79 -7.24
CA VAL A 133 0.10 -29.83 -8.26
C VAL A 133 -0.87 -29.45 -9.39
N PRO A 134 -0.38 -29.02 -10.57
CA PRO A 134 -1.25 -28.66 -11.68
C PRO A 134 -2.08 -29.85 -12.16
N GLU A 135 -3.36 -29.61 -12.41
CA GLU A 135 -4.26 -30.59 -13.03
C GLU A 135 -4.56 -30.19 -14.47
N GLU A 136 -4.45 -31.14 -15.38
CA GLU A 136 -4.79 -30.94 -16.78
C GLU A 136 -6.30 -30.73 -16.95
N PHE A 137 -6.67 -29.71 -17.71
CA PHE A 137 -8.02 -29.52 -18.21
C PHE A 137 -7.96 -28.84 -19.57
N TRP A 138 -9.01 -29.01 -20.34
CA TRP A 138 -9.11 -28.47 -21.69
C TRP A 138 -10.31 -27.53 -21.80
N GLU A 139 -10.17 -26.55 -22.67
CA GLU A 139 -11.24 -25.70 -23.16
C GLU A 139 -11.39 -25.96 -24.67
N VAL A 140 -12.60 -25.79 -25.20
CA VAL A 140 -12.87 -25.94 -26.64
C VAL A 140 -13.57 -24.67 -27.12
N ASP A 141 -12.92 -24.00 -28.06
CA ASP A 141 -13.46 -22.83 -28.75
C ASP A 141 -13.93 -23.20 -30.16
N ALA A 142 -15.05 -22.63 -30.57
CA ALA A 142 -15.65 -22.80 -31.89
C ALA A 142 -15.67 -21.48 -32.65
N SER A 143 -15.04 -21.47 -33.82
CA SER A 143 -15.13 -20.38 -34.79
C SER A 143 -16.36 -20.58 -35.67
N THR A 144 -17.36 -19.72 -35.54
CA THR A 144 -18.62 -19.81 -36.29
C THR A 144 -18.83 -18.58 -37.17
N THR A 145 -19.75 -18.69 -38.12
CA THR A 145 -20.21 -17.57 -38.94
C THR A 145 -21.70 -17.33 -38.70
N THR A 146 -22.06 -16.07 -38.51
CA THR A 146 -23.45 -15.63 -38.44
C THR A 146 -24.13 -15.77 -39.81
N PRO A 147 -25.47 -15.76 -39.89
CA PRO A 147 -26.18 -15.77 -41.17
C PRO A 147 -25.80 -14.64 -42.12
N SER A 148 -25.34 -13.50 -41.58
CA SER A 148 -24.83 -12.36 -42.35
C SER A 148 -23.35 -12.47 -42.74
N GLY A 149 -22.70 -13.61 -42.48
CA GLY A 149 -21.29 -13.87 -42.81
C GLY A 149 -20.27 -13.29 -41.83
N GLY A 150 -20.69 -12.68 -40.73
CA GLY A 150 -19.78 -12.16 -39.69
C GLY A 150 -19.22 -13.28 -38.82
N ALA A 151 -17.94 -13.21 -38.45
CA ALA A 151 -17.29 -14.17 -37.57
C ALA A 151 -17.79 -14.04 -36.11
N LEU A 152 -18.00 -15.18 -35.46
CA LEU A 152 -18.42 -15.27 -34.06
C LEU A 152 -17.64 -16.39 -33.36
N ALA A 153 -16.77 -16.02 -32.42
CA ALA A 153 -16.07 -16.97 -31.56
C ALA A 153 -16.94 -17.35 -30.37
N LEU A 154 -17.02 -18.65 -30.10
CA LEU A 154 -17.80 -19.23 -28.99
C LEU A 154 -16.89 -20.13 -28.17
N GLN A 155 -17.07 -20.16 -26.85
CA GLN A 155 -16.45 -21.14 -25.98
C GLN A 155 -17.50 -22.15 -25.53
N VAL A 156 -17.19 -23.43 -25.55
CA VAL A 156 -18.09 -24.48 -25.03
C VAL A 156 -18.11 -24.41 -23.51
N THR A 157 -19.29 -24.16 -22.94
CA THR A 157 -19.46 -24.01 -21.49
C THR A 157 -20.09 -25.24 -20.84
N HIS A 158 -20.97 -25.96 -21.55
CA HIS A 158 -21.72 -27.08 -21.00
C HIS A 158 -21.86 -28.23 -22.00
N GLN A 159 -21.96 -29.45 -21.48
CA GLN A 159 -22.34 -30.66 -22.22
C GLN A 159 -23.31 -31.47 -21.35
N ASN A 160 -24.50 -31.82 -21.89
CA ASN A 160 -25.56 -32.52 -21.16
C ASN A 160 -25.87 -31.85 -19.80
N ASP A 161 -26.08 -30.53 -19.83
CA ASP A 161 -26.41 -29.68 -18.66
C ASP A 161 -25.36 -29.68 -17.53
N LYS A 162 -24.14 -30.13 -17.80
CA LYS A 162 -23.01 -30.10 -16.86
C LYS A 162 -21.88 -29.20 -17.36
N PRO A 163 -21.10 -28.58 -16.47
CA PRO A 163 -19.93 -27.80 -16.86
C PRO A 163 -18.98 -28.62 -17.74
N PHE A 164 -18.63 -28.06 -18.89
CA PHE A 164 -17.71 -28.70 -19.83
C PHE A 164 -16.27 -28.45 -19.37
N ARG A 165 -15.61 -29.51 -18.88
CA ARG A 165 -14.20 -29.45 -18.45
C ARG A 165 -13.51 -30.80 -18.65
N PRO A 166 -13.19 -31.18 -19.90
CA PRO A 166 -12.42 -32.40 -20.18
C PRO A 166 -11.07 -32.37 -19.47
N VAL A 167 -10.62 -33.51 -18.96
CA VAL A 167 -9.35 -33.61 -18.19
C VAL A 167 -8.20 -34.21 -19.00
N ASN A 168 -8.44 -34.60 -20.24
CA ASN A 168 -7.42 -35.16 -21.13
C ASN A 168 -7.80 -35.03 -22.61
N LYS A 169 -6.82 -35.29 -23.48
CA LYS A 169 -6.97 -35.25 -24.94
C LYS A 169 -8.08 -36.16 -25.48
N GLU A 170 -8.27 -37.35 -24.92
CA GLU A 170 -9.26 -38.32 -25.42
C GLU A 170 -10.69 -37.80 -25.23
N GLN A 171 -10.99 -37.28 -24.05
CA GLN A 171 -12.29 -36.65 -23.75
C GLN A 171 -12.53 -35.42 -24.63
N THR A 172 -11.51 -34.59 -24.82
CA THR A 172 -11.59 -33.41 -25.69
C THR A 172 -11.86 -33.81 -27.14
N GLN A 173 -11.13 -34.79 -27.68
CA GLN A 173 -11.32 -35.23 -29.05
C GLN A 173 -12.69 -35.87 -29.28
N ALA A 174 -13.20 -36.63 -28.30
CA ALA A 174 -14.55 -37.17 -28.35
C ALA A 174 -15.61 -36.06 -28.40
N ALA A 175 -15.44 -35.00 -27.60
CA ALA A 175 -16.31 -33.82 -27.63
C ALA A 175 -16.22 -33.07 -28.97
N VAL A 176 -15.01 -32.86 -29.50
CA VAL A 176 -14.79 -32.22 -30.81
C VAL A 176 -15.49 -32.98 -31.94
N SER A 177 -15.38 -34.30 -31.99
CA SER A 177 -16.04 -35.11 -33.01
C SER A 177 -17.58 -35.05 -32.96
N LEU A 178 -18.16 -34.73 -31.81
CA LEU A 178 -19.60 -34.44 -31.69
C LEU A 178 -19.91 -33.01 -32.18
N LEU A 179 -19.09 -32.04 -31.78
CA LEU A 179 -19.24 -30.63 -32.12
C LEU A 179 -19.06 -30.32 -33.60
N GLU A 180 -18.19 -31.04 -34.32
CA GLU A 180 -18.02 -30.93 -35.77
C GLU A 180 -19.27 -31.36 -36.55
N LYS A 181 -20.06 -32.27 -35.98
CA LYS A 181 -21.31 -32.79 -36.56
C LYS A 181 -22.54 -32.04 -36.06
N ALA A 182 -22.39 -31.25 -35.01
CA ALA A 182 -23.48 -30.52 -34.39
C ALA A 182 -23.93 -29.35 -35.27
N ARG A 183 -25.21 -29.00 -35.15
CA ARG A 183 -25.75 -27.75 -35.70
C ARG A 183 -25.81 -26.72 -34.58
N TYR A 184 -25.31 -25.53 -34.86
CA TYR A 184 -25.30 -24.43 -33.91
C TYR A 184 -26.51 -23.54 -34.17
N SER A 185 -27.20 -23.17 -33.10
CA SER A 185 -28.29 -22.20 -33.10
C SER A 185 -28.17 -21.32 -31.88
N VAL A 186 -28.54 -20.04 -32.03
CA VAL A 186 -28.60 -19.12 -30.90
C VAL A 186 -29.79 -19.50 -30.03
N LEU A 187 -29.53 -19.89 -28.78
CA LEU A 187 -30.59 -20.20 -27.80
C LEU A 187 -31.13 -18.92 -27.17
N GLU A 188 -30.25 -17.98 -26.82
CA GLU A 188 -30.59 -16.73 -26.15
C GLU A 188 -29.61 -15.63 -26.59
N ARG A 189 -30.14 -14.40 -26.69
CA ARG A 189 -29.35 -13.19 -26.86
C ARG A 189 -29.85 -12.18 -25.84
N GLU A 190 -28.96 -11.75 -24.96
CA GLU A 190 -29.26 -10.74 -23.95
C GLU A 190 -28.41 -9.48 -24.20
N ASP A 191 -29.08 -8.37 -24.48
CA ASP A 191 -28.44 -7.06 -24.65
C ASP A 191 -28.72 -6.20 -23.41
N LYS A 192 -27.69 -5.93 -22.61
CA LYS A 192 -27.80 -5.10 -21.40
C LYS A 192 -26.83 -3.92 -21.44
N PRO A 193 -27.29 -2.67 -21.24
CA PRO A 193 -26.39 -1.54 -21.09
C PRO A 193 -25.59 -1.70 -19.79
N THR A 194 -24.28 -1.52 -19.86
CA THR A 194 -23.38 -1.55 -18.70
C THR A 194 -22.73 -0.19 -18.51
N THR A 195 -22.45 0.16 -17.25
CA THR A 195 -21.78 1.42 -16.89
C THR A 195 -20.58 1.15 -16.01
N SER A 196 -19.48 1.86 -16.25
CA SER A 196 -18.29 1.83 -15.39
C SER A 196 -18.17 3.15 -14.64
N LYS A 197 -18.01 3.08 -13.31
CA LYS A 197 -17.82 4.27 -12.47
C LYS A 197 -16.34 4.63 -12.39
N PRO A 198 -15.98 5.92 -12.35
CA PRO A 198 -14.60 6.32 -12.10
C PRO A 198 -14.17 5.85 -10.70
N GLY A 199 -12.88 5.56 -10.56
CA GLY A 199 -12.28 5.24 -9.27
C GLY A 199 -12.29 6.43 -8.32
N ALA A 200 -12.19 6.14 -7.02
CA ALA A 200 -12.01 7.16 -6.00
C ALA A 200 -10.67 7.92 -6.17
N PRO A 201 -10.55 9.15 -5.64
CA PRO A 201 -9.28 9.85 -5.56
C PRO A 201 -8.20 9.01 -4.85
N PHE A 202 -6.94 9.23 -5.22
CA PHE A 202 -5.85 8.46 -4.67
C PHE A 202 -5.63 8.71 -3.17
N ILE A 203 -5.55 7.61 -2.43
CA ILE A 203 -4.87 7.54 -1.13
C ILE A 203 -3.50 6.88 -1.29
N THR A 204 -2.66 6.91 -0.25
CA THR A 204 -1.28 6.38 -0.29
C THR A 204 -1.18 4.96 -0.86
N SER A 205 -2.04 4.04 -0.42
CA SER A 205 -2.02 2.64 -0.89
C SER A 205 -2.39 2.51 -2.37
N THR A 206 -3.47 3.17 -2.80
CA THR A 206 -3.93 3.14 -4.20
C THR A 206 -2.99 3.87 -5.15
N LEU A 207 -2.32 4.93 -4.68
CA LEU A 207 -1.28 5.63 -5.45
C LEU A 207 -0.08 4.73 -5.68
N GLN A 208 0.41 4.06 -4.63
CA GLN A 208 1.53 3.12 -4.75
C GLN A 208 1.21 1.96 -5.69
N GLN A 209 0.02 1.38 -5.59
CA GLN A 209 -0.44 0.32 -6.50
C GLN A 209 -0.54 0.81 -7.94
N ALA A 210 -1.23 1.93 -8.18
CA ALA A 210 -1.41 2.47 -9.53
C ALA A 210 -0.08 2.87 -10.18
N ALA A 211 0.84 3.49 -9.42
CA ALA A 211 2.17 3.83 -9.92
C ALA A 211 3.01 2.59 -10.23
N SER A 212 2.91 1.53 -9.44
CA SER A 212 3.60 0.26 -9.73
C SER A 212 3.04 -0.41 -10.98
N THR A 213 1.71 -0.53 -11.09
CA THR A 213 1.06 -1.24 -12.20
C THR A 213 1.12 -0.47 -13.51
N ARG A 214 0.93 0.85 -13.48
CA ARG A 214 0.82 1.68 -14.69
C ARG A 214 2.14 2.32 -15.12
N LEU A 215 3.03 2.62 -14.18
CA LEU A 215 4.28 3.34 -14.45
C LEU A 215 5.54 2.53 -14.12
N GLY A 216 5.41 1.31 -13.58
CA GLY A 216 6.55 0.48 -13.18
C GLY A 216 7.36 1.07 -12.02
N PHE A 217 6.80 2.00 -11.24
CA PHE A 217 7.52 2.64 -10.14
C PHE A 217 7.44 1.80 -8.87
N GLY A 218 8.59 1.43 -8.32
CA GLY A 218 8.65 0.83 -6.98
C GLY A 218 8.16 1.80 -5.90
N VAL A 219 7.58 1.26 -4.82
CA VAL A 219 6.92 2.05 -3.75
C VAL A 219 7.79 3.17 -3.18
N LYS A 220 9.10 2.94 -3.02
CA LYS A 220 10.06 3.94 -2.53
C LYS A 220 10.19 5.12 -3.50
N LYS A 221 10.26 4.85 -4.80
CA LYS A 221 10.36 5.90 -5.84
C LYS A 221 9.08 6.73 -5.86
N THR A 222 7.92 6.07 -5.80
CA THR A 222 6.62 6.75 -5.76
C THR A 222 6.51 7.71 -4.57
N MET A 223 6.85 7.25 -3.36
CA MET A 223 6.76 8.10 -2.17
C MET A 223 7.79 9.23 -2.16
N MET A 224 9.03 8.98 -2.64
CA MET A 224 10.05 10.03 -2.74
C MET A 224 9.63 11.12 -3.73
N MET A 225 9.03 10.75 -4.86
CA MET A 225 8.50 11.72 -5.82
C MET A 225 7.30 12.46 -5.24
N ALA A 226 6.35 11.75 -4.63
CA ALA A 226 5.18 12.36 -4.01
C ALA A 226 5.60 13.42 -2.97
N GLN A 227 6.59 13.14 -2.13
CA GLN A 227 7.11 14.09 -1.15
C GLN A 227 7.70 15.37 -1.76
N ARG A 228 8.19 15.33 -3.02
CA ARG A 228 8.68 16.53 -3.71
C ARG A 228 7.57 17.38 -4.33
N PHE A 229 6.38 16.81 -4.50
CA PHE A 229 5.21 17.49 -5.05
C PHE A 229 4.27 18.03 -3.96
N VAL A 230 4.58 17.76 -2.69
CA VAL A 230 4.00 18.42 -1.51
C VAL A 230 4.77 19.69 -1.24
#